data_AF-A0A2A2Y3E1-F1
#
_entry.id   AF-A0A2A2Y3E1-F1
#
_cell.length_a   1.000
_cell.length_b   1.000
_cell.length_c   1.000
_cell.angle_alpha   90.00
_cell.angle_beta   90.00
_cell.angle_gamma   90.00
#
_symmetry.space_group_name_H-M   'P 1'
#
loop_
_entity.id
_entity.type
_entity.pdbx_description
1 polymer ?
#
loop_
_entity_poly.entity_id
_entity_poly.type
_entity_poly.pdbx_seq_one_letter_code
_entity_poly.pdbx_strand_id
1 'polypeptide(L)'
;MSAASAVQRVLARVAQGDAVPAACASEGLAWQQDVTVDAHYDGKPVCTVTLPWVVAGHAVLFADEAVAASVVQERLASLASALAMPVCIVPRAA
;
A
#
# COMPACT_ATOMS: atom_id res chain seq x y z
N MET A 1 0.06 7.68 -20.03
CA MET A 1 0.25 7.93 -18.59
C MET A 1 0.83 6.66 -17.97
N SER A 2 1.88 6.76 -17.16
CA SER A 2 2.50 5.57 -16.53
C SER A 2 1.64 5.08 -15.36
N ALA A 3 1.57 3.76 -15.14
CA ALA A 3 0.86 3.17 -14.01
C ALA A 3 1.34 3.73 -12.66
N ALA A 4 2.66 3.99 -12.50
CA ALA A 4 3.22 4.62 -11.30
C ALA A 4 2.63 6.01 -11.04
N SER A 5 2.39 6.80 -12.10
CA SER A 5 1.77 8.13 -11.97
C SER A 5 0.28 8.06 -11.61
N ALA A 6 -0.42 7.01 -12.03
CA ALA A 6 -1.82 6.79 -11.68
C ALA A 6 -1.96 6.32 -10.22
N VAL A 7 -1.10 5.39 -9.77
CA VAL A 7 -1.06 4.96 -8.37
C VAL A 7 -0.79 6.16 -7.45
N GLN A 8 0.16 7.04 -7.79
CA GLN A 8 0.41 8.27 -7.01
C GLN A 8 -0.82 9.17 -6.89
N ARG A 9 -1.60 9.37 -7.97
CA ARG A 9 -2.83 10.17 -7.93
C ARG A 9 -3.92 9.51 -7.08
N VAL A 10 -4.07 8.19 -7.16
CA VAL A 10 -4.97 7.42 -6.28
C VAL A 10 -4.59 7.60 -4.82
N LEU A 11 -3.31 7.43 -4.48
CA LEU A 11 -2.83 7.58 -3.10
C LEU A 11 -3.06 9.01 -2.57
N ALA A 12 -2.86 10.03 -3.39
CA ALA A 12 -3.13 11.42 -3.02
C ALA A 12 -4.61 11.67 -2.72
N ARG A 13 -5.53 11.08 -3.50
CA ARG A 13 -6.97 11.15 -3.25
C ARG A 13 -7.37 10.42 -1.98
N VAL A 14 -6.83 9.22 -1.77
CA VAL A 14 -7.09 8.43 -0.56
C VAL A 14 -6.59 9.16 0.70
N ALA A 15 -5.43 9.84 0.62
CA ALA A 15 -4.94 10.71 1.70
C ALA A 15 -5.87 11.90 1.99
N GLN A 16 -6.67 12.34 1.02
CA GLN A 16 -7.68 13.40 1.18
C GLN A 16 -9.02 12.86 1.72
N GLY A 17 -9.13 11.54 1.95
CA GLY A 17 -10.33 10.90 2.50
C GLY A 17 -11.17 10.11 1.50
N ASP A 18 -10.77 10.05 0.21
CA ASP A 18 -11.47 9.21 -0.76
C ASP A 18 -11.36 7.72 -0.39
N ALA A 19 -12.45 6.99 -0.56
CA ALA A 19 -12.42 5.53 -0.45
C ALA A 19 -11.53 4.94 -1.56
N VAL A 20 -10.71 3.93 -1.23
CA VAL A 20 -9.79 3.27 -2.16
C VAL A 20 -10.48 2.83 -3.46
N PRO A 21 -11.65 2.16 -3.45
CA PRO A 21 -12.36 1.80 -4.67
C PRO A 21 -12.72 2.99 -5.56
N ALA A 22 -13.17 4.11 -4.96
CA ALA A 22 -13.59 5.29 -5.69
C ALA A 22 -12.40 6.01 -6.33
N ALA A 23 -11.30 6.16 -5.58
CA ALA A 23 -10.06 6.72 -6.10
C ALA A 23 -9.50 5.85 -7.24
N CYS A 24 -9.49 4.52 -7.10
CA CYS A 24 -9.04 3.62 -8.16
C CYS A 24 -9.90 3.70 -9.43
N ALA A 25 -11.23 3.76 -9.28
CA ALA A 25 -12.15 3.88 -10.41
C ALA A 25 -11.88 5.13 -11.25
N SER A 26 -11.52 6.25 -10.61
CA SER A 26 -11.23 7.51 -11.30
C SER A 26 -9.98 7.49 -12.19
N GLU A 27 -9.05 6.59 -11.89
CA GLU A 27 -7.80 6.41 -12.62
C GLU A 27 -7.79 5.11 -13.45
N GLY A 28 -8.90 4.36 -13.45
CA GLY A 28 -9.02 3.07 -14.14
C GLY A 28 -8.09 1.99 -13.61
N LEU A 29 -7.73 2.04 -12.31
CA LEU A 29 -6.84 1.07 -11.69
C LEU A 29 -7.60 -0.12 -11.10
N ALA A 30 -7.02 -1.31 -11.29
CA ALA A 30 -7.46 -2.51 -10.60
C ALA A 30 -7.12 -2.40 -9.10
N TRP A 31 -8.06 -2.82 -8.27
CA TRP A 31 -7.89 -2.90 -6.83
C TRP A 31 -8.44 -4.22 -6.29
N GLN A 32 -7.90 -4.64 -5.16
CA GLN A 32 -8.35 -5.80 -4.40
C GLN A 32 -8.37 -5.42 -2.92
N GLN A 33 -9.29 -6.03 -2.17
CA GLN A 33 -9.45 -5.85 -0.74
C GLN A 33 -9.14 -7.17 -0.03
N ASP A 34 -8.59 -7.09 1.18
CA ASP A 34 -8.32 -8.23 2.06
C ASP A 34 -7.50 -9.34 1.36
N VAL A 35 -6.42 -8.93 0.68
CA VAL A 35 -5.55 -9.83 -0.08
C VAL A 35 -4.60 -10.55 0.85
N THR A 36 -4.64 -11.87 0.82
CA THR A 36 -3.74 -12.72 1.59
C THR A 36 -2.45 -12.96 0.81
N VAL A 37 -1.30 -12.66 1.42
CA VAL A 37 0.03 -12.90 0.85
C VAL A 37 0.96 -13.53 1.89
N ASP A 38 1.95 -14.28 1.43
CA ASP A 38 3.01 -14.77 2.31
C ASP A 38 4.09 -13.70 2.48
N ALA A 39 4.40 -13.38 3.73
CA ALA A 39 5.57 -12.62 4.10
C ALA A 39 6.79 -13.56 4.17
N HIS A 40 7.91 -13.05 3.68
CA HIS A 40 9.14 -13.80 3.50
C HIS A 40 10.27 -13.23 4.36
N TYR A 41 11.16 -14.12 4.78
CA TYR A 41 12.46 -13.80 5.35
C TYR A 41 13.48 -14.74 4.72
N ASP A 42 14.57 -14.17 4.20
CA ASP A 42 15.62 -14.94 3.52
C ASP A 42 15.07 -15.86 2.41
N GLY A 43 14.10 -15.35 1.64
CA GLY A 43 13.46 -16.07 0.53
C GLY A 43 12.49 -17.19 0.93
N LYS A 44 12.25 -17.42 2.23
CA LYS A 44 11.31 -18.44 2.72
C LYS A 44 10.04 -17.79 3.27
N PRO A 45 8.85 -18.34 2.98
CA PRO A 45 7.62 -17.86 3.60
C PRO A 45 7.66 -18.15 5.10
N VAL A 46 7.33 -17.15 5.91
CA VAL A 46 7.40 -17.20 7.37
C VAL A 46 6.01 -17.09 8.00
N CYS A 47 5.18 -16.20 7.47
CA CYS A 47 3.81 -16.04 7.91
C CYS A 47 2.95 -15.50 6.77
N THR A 48 1.66 -15.78 6.84
CA THR A 48 0.68 -15.24 5.92
C THR A 48 0.06 -13.98 6.54
N VAL A 49 -0.02 -12.90 5.76
CA VAL A 49 -0.59 -11.62 6.18
C VAL A 49 -1.74 -11.23 5.27
N THR A 50 -2.77 -10.61 5.84
CA THR A 50 -3.87 -10.03 5.09
C THR A 50 -3.61 -8.55 4.89
N LEU A 51 -3.42 -8.15 3.63
CA LEU A 51 -3.28 -6.77 3.21
C LEU A 51 -4.68 -6.18 2.99
N PRO A 52 -5.01 -5.04 3.63
CA PRO A 52 -6.34 -4.46 3.51
C PRO A 52 -6.63 -4.03 2.07
N TRP A 53 -5.62 -3.54 1.35
CA TRP A 53 -5.76 -3.08 -0.03
C TRP A 53 -4.53 -3.39 -0.87
N VAL A 54 -4.78 -3.82 -2.11
CA VAL A 54 -3.76 -3.89 -3.17
C VAL A 54 -4.26 -3.11 -4.38
N VAL A 55 -3.49 -2.14 -4.85
CA VAL A 55 -3.83 -1.27 -6.00
C VAL A 55 -2.77 -1.43 -7.07
N ALA A 56 -3.14 -1.92 -8.25
CA ALA A 56 -2.23 -2.18 -9.35
C ALA A 56 -0.94 -2.92 -8.91
N GLY A 57 -1.08 -3.93 -8.05
CA GLY A 57 0.02 -4.72 -7.50
C GLY A 57 0.81 -4.07 -6.35
N HIS A 58 0.41 -2.88 -5.88
CA HIS A 58 1.02 -2.20 -4.74
C HIS A 58 0.18 -2.45 -3.48
N ALA A 59 0.82 -2.92 -2.41
CA ALA A 59 0.17 -3.00 -1.11
C ALA A 59 -0.04 -1.58 -0.59
N VAL A 60 -1.26 -1.22 -0.21
CA VAL A 60 -1.59 0.10 0.34
C VAL A 60 -1.92 -0.05 1.82
N LEU A 61 -1.06 0.52 2.66
CA LEU A 61 -1.19 0.53 4.11
C LEU A 61 -1.45 1.95 4.62
N PHE A 62 -2.15 2.07 5.73
CA PHE A 62 -2.44 3.36 6.36
C PHE A 62 -1.55 3.52 7.59
N ALA A 63 -0.78 4.61 7.63
CA ALA A 63 -0.06 4.98 8.84
C ALA A 63 -0.97 5.82 9.73
N ASP A 64 -0.97 5.47 11.01
CA ASP A 64 -1.53 6.31 12.07
C ASP A 64 -0.66 7.57 12.24
N GLU A 65 -1.27 8.69 12.61
CA GLU A 65 -0.59 9.99 12.78
C GLU A 65 0.52 9.94 13.83
N ALA A 66 0.43 8.98 14.76
CA ALA A 66 1.45 8.77 15.80
C ALA A 66 2.78 8.18 15.27
N VAL A 67 2.84 7.69 14.03
CA VAL A 67 4.06 7.09 13.47
C VAL A 67 4.89 8.15 12.75
N ALA A 68 6.09 8.42 13.26
CA ALA A 68 7.01 9.37 12.64
C ALA A 68 7.33 8.99 11.18
N ALA A 69 7.32 9.98 10.28
CA ALA A 69 7.55 9.78 8.84
C ALA A 69 8.89 9.09 8.53
N SER A 70 9.93 9.34 9.34
CA SER A 70 11.23 8.65 9.23
C SER A 70 11.11 7.14 9.47
N VAL A 71 10.34 6.73 10.48
CA VAL A 71 10.10 5.32 10.79
C VAL A 71 9.30 4.66 9.67
N VAL A 72 8.29 5.36 9.13
CA VAL A 72 7.51 4.88 7.97
C VAL A 72 8.44 4.61 6.78
N GLN A 73 9.34 5.54 6.46
CA GLN A 73 10.26 5.42 5.34
C GLN A 73 11.27 4.29 5.52
N GLU A 74 11.85 4.14 6.71
CA GLU A 74 12.78 3.05 7.05
C GLU A 74 12.12 1.68 6.96
N ARG A 75 10.85 1.56 7.40
CA ARG A 75 10.11 0.30 7.38
C ARG A 75 9.56 -0.06 6.01
N LEU A 76 9.37 0.91 5.12
CA LEU A 76 8.82 0.68 3.78
C LEU A 76 9.69 -0.28 2.96
N ALA A 77 11.01 -0.12 2.99
CA ALA A 77 11.94 -1.01 2.28
C ALA A 77 11.92 -2.43 2.86
N SER A 78 11.93 -2.56 4.20
CA SER A 78 11.81 -3.88 4.86
C SER A 78 10.49 -4.56 4.53
N LEU A 79 9.37 -3.82 4.53
CA LEU A 79 8.05 -4.37 4.20
C LEU A 79 7.95 -4.79 2.74
N ALA A 80 8.44 -3.97 1.81
CA ALA A 80 8.45 -4.32 0.39
C ALA A 80 9.29 -5.57 0.13
N SER A 81 10.44 -5.69 0.80
CA SER A 81 11.27 -6.90 0.75
C SER A 81 10.54 -8.11 1.34
N ALA A 82 9.87 -7.96 2.49
CA ALA A 82 9.19 -9.07 3.15
C ALA A 82 7.98 -9.56 2.33
N LEU A 83 7.21 -8.65 1.72
CA LEU A 83 6.02 -9.01 0.95
C LEU A 83 6.34 -9.38 -0.51
N ALA A 84 7.60 -9.25 -0.92
CA ALA A 84 8.03 -9.43 -2.32
C ALA A 84 7.20 -8.59 -3.32
N MET A 85 6.70 -7.43 -2.88
CA MET A 85 5.85 -6.54 -3.67
C MET A 85 6.03 -5.08 -3.25
N PRO A 86 5.75 -4.10 -4.11
CA PRO A 86 5.86 -2.69 -3.73
C PRO A 86 4.82 -2.33 -2.67
N VAL A 87 5.23 -1.50 -1.71
CA VAL A 87 4.40 -1.04 -0.58
C VAL A 87 4.28 0.47 -0.62
N CYS A 88 3.06 0.95 -0.46
CA CYS A 88 2.72 2.36 -0.35
C CYS A 88 2.08 2.61 1.02
N ILE A 89 2.49 3.69 1.67
CA ILE A 89 1.93 4.07 2.96
C ILE A 89 1.21 5.41 2.78
N VAL A 90 -0.06 5.43 3.14
CA VAL A 90 -0.92 6.61 3.11
C VAL A 90 -1.03 7.14 4.54
N PRO A 91 -0.61 8.39 4.82
CA PRO A 91 -0.89 9.00 6.11
C PRO A 91 -2.40 9.17 6.24
N ARG A 92 -2.98 8.69 7.34
CA ARG A 92 -4.39 8.94 7.61
C ARG A 92 -4.53 10.39 8.05
N ALA A 93 -5.34 11.18 7.34
CA ALA A 93 -5.77 12.48 7.84
C ALA A 93 -6.76 12.25 8.99
N ALA A 94 -6.56 12.92 10.13
CA ALA A 94 -7.51 12.96 11.25
C ALA A 94 -8.93 13.40 10.84
#